data_AF-A0A7V4J159-F1
#
_entry.id   AF-A0A7V4J159-F1
#
_cell.length_a   1.000
_cell.length_b   1.000
_cell.length_c   1.000
_cell.angle_alpha   90.00
_cell.angle_beta   90.00
_cell.angle_gamma   90.00
#
_symmetry.space_group_name_H-M   'P 1'
#
loop_
_entity.id
_entity.type
_entity.pdbx_description
1 polymer ?
#
loop_
_entity_poly.entity_id
_entity_poly.type
_entity_poly.pdbx_seq_one_letter_code
_entity_poly.pdbx_strand_id
1 'polypeptide(L)'
;MELEDYIQMHPEFESALSPIKIAENAPLIARKMAEASNCTGVGPMASVAGAIAQMSAEAAINEGTEEAIVENGGDIFIFAKEPVEIGIYSNSTPLKDNLALRIMPDETPISICASSGKMGRSFSKGKCDLALVVAQNAFIADAAATFAANLVKTAEDINHALSETLKIRDVSGIMIFQDGMVGMAGRLPSLIKNEKGLKTELITGLIS
;
A
#
# COMPACT_ATOMS: atom_id res chain seq x y z
N MET A 1 -11.71 5.00 16.73
CA MET A 1 -12.64 4.38 17.69
C MET A 1 -13.07 2.97 17.28
N GLU A 2 -13.86 2.72 16.23
CA GLU A 2 -14.39 1.35 15.99
C GLU A 2 -13.34 0.23 15.86
N LEU A 3 -12.20 0.46 15.17
CA LEU A 3 -11.14 -0.55 15.06
C LEU A 3 -10.36 -0.74 16.37
N GLU A 4 -10.06 0.35 17.07
CA GLU A 4 -9.31 0.33 18.34
C GLU A 4 -10.08 -0.43 19.41
N ASP A 5 -11.39 -0.15 19.53
CA ASP A 5 -12.29 -0.85 20.45
C ASP A 5 -12.35 -2.35 20.10
N TYR A 6 -12.41 -2.68 18.81
CA TYR A 6 -12.38 -4.08 18.36
C TYR A 6 -11.07 -4.77 18.71
N ILE A 7 -9.91 -4.13 18.48
CA ILE A 7 -8.60 -4.66 18.84
C ILE A 7 -8.48 -4.86 20.35
N GLN A 8 -9.01 -3.94 21.16
CA GLN A 8 -8.99 -4.08 22.62
C GLN A 8 -9.78 -5.31 23.09
N MET A 9 -10.90 -5.62 22.43
CA MET A 9 -11.71 -6.81 22.71
C MET A 9 -11.13 -8.09 22.08
N HIS A 10 -10.38 -7.97 20.99
CA HIS A 10 -9.78 -9.06 20.21
C HIS A 10 -8.29 -8.83 19.95
N PRO A 11 -7.41 -8.90 20.98
CA PRO A 11 -5.97 -8.62 20.83
C PRO A 11 -5.24 -9.55 19.84
N GLU A 12 -5.80 -10.72 19.58
CA GLU A 12 -5.33 -11.63 18.52
C GLU A 12 -5.38 -11.01 17.13
N PHE A 13 -6.26 -10.03 16.89
CA PHE A 13 -6.37 -9.33 15.61
C PHE A 13 -5.11 -8.49 15.33
N GLU A 14 -4.56 -7.86 16.37
CA GLU A 14 -3.36 -7.03 16.24
C GLU A 14 -2.10 -7.88 16.05
N SER A 15 -2.00 -8.99 16.78
CA SER A 15 -0.78 -9.81 16.85
C SER A 15 -0.69 -10.91 15.79
N ALA A 16 -1.78 -11.20 15.08
CA ALA A 16 -1.79 -12.22 14.04
C ALA A 16 -0.84 -11.86 12.87
N LEU A 17 -0.03 -12.84 12.46
CA LEU A 17 0.83 -12.75 11.27
C LEU A 17 0.27 -13.53 10.07
N SER A 18 -0.91 -14.14 10.23
CA SER A 18 -1.63 -14.94 9.25
C SER A 18 -3.13 -14.68 9.39
N PRO A 19 -3.96 -15.14 8.44
CA PRO A 19 -5.40 -14.94 8.54
C PRO A 19 -6.00 -15.56 9.78
N ILE A 20 -6.96 -14.86 10.37
CA ILE A 20 -7.71 -15.30 11.54
C ILE A 20 -9.22 -15.18 11.28
N LYS A 21 -10.00 -15.96 12.02
CA LYS A 21 -11.45 -15.77 12.06
C LYS A 21 -11.76 -14.53 12.90
N ILE A 22 -12.68 -13.71 12.40
CA ILE A 22 -13.17 -12.52 13.09
C ILE A 22 -14.57 -12.75 13.64
N ALA A 23 -14.98 -11.94 14.62
CA ALA A 23 -16.34 -11.99 15.16
C ALA A 23 -17.38 -11.58 14.10
N GLU A 24 -18.58 -12.17 14.16
CA GLU A 24 -19.66 -11.88 13.21
C GLU A 24 -20.09 -10.40 13.24
N ASN A 25 -20.00 -9.78 14.42
CA ASN A 25 -20.30 -8.37 14.67
C ASN A 25 -19.08 -7.44 14.54
N ALA A 26 -17.96 -7.92 14.00
CA ALA A 26 -16.76 -7.10 13.79
C ALA A 26 -17.10 -5.86 12.94
N PRO A 27 -16.51 -4.69 13.21
CA PRO A 27 -16.79 -3.47 12.45
C PRO A 27 -16.35 -3.61 10.98
N LEU A 28 -16.88 -2.76 10.10
CA LEU A 28 -16.66 -2.87 8.65
C LEU A 28 -15.16 -2.89 8.27
N ILE A 29 -14.36 -2.02 8.90
CA ILE A 29 -12.91 -1.95 8.69
C ILE A 29 -12.22 -3.28 9.05
N ALA A 30 -12.53 -3.88 10.20
CA ALA A 30 -11.96 -5.16 10.60
C ALA A 30 -12.37 -6.30 9.65
N ARG A 31 -13.60 -6.28 9.13
CA ARG A 31 -14.06 -7.26 8.12
C ARG A 31 -13.30 -7.13 6.81
N LYS A 32 -13.12 -5.91 6.28
CA LYS A 32 -12.37 -5.66 5.05
C LYS A 32 -10.88 -6.03 5.22
N MET A 33 -10.27 -5.70 6.35
CA MET A 33 -8.88 -6.08 6.67
C MET A 33 -8.72 -7.62 6.75
N ALA A 34 -9.69 -8.31 7.36
CA ALA A 34 -9.69 -9.78 7.39
C ALA A 34 -9.87 -10.41 6.00
N GLU A 35 -10.68 -9.82 5.13
CA GLU A 35 -10.79 -10.26 3.73
C GLU A 35 -9.44 -10.12 3.01
N ALA A 36 -8.79 -8.97 3.12
CA ALA A 36 -7.48 -8.75 2.52
C ALA A 36 -6.42 -9.72 3.06
N SER A 37 -6.42 -9.95 4.37
CA SER A 37 -5.61 -10.98 5.02
C SER A 37 -5.84 -12.36 4.41
N ASN A 38 -7.10 -12.80 4.25
CA ASN A 38 -7.43 -14.08 3.62
C ASN A 38 -6.94 -14.19 2.16
N CYS A 39 -6.96 -13.10 1.40
CA CYS A 39 -6.48 -13.07 0.02
C CYS A 39 -4.95 -13.18 -0.10
N THR A 40 -4.22 -12.73 0.92
CA THR A 40 -2.76 -12.52 0.85
C THR A 40 -1.98 -13.48 1.75
N GLY A 41 -2.62 -14.09 2.74
CA GLY A 41 -1.99 -14.97 3.71
C GLY A 41 -1.18 -14.26 4.81
N VAL A 42 -1.20 -12.92 4.86
CA VAL A 42 -0.61 -12.14 5.96
C VAL A 42 -1.65 -11.81 7.04
N GLY A 43 -1.23 -11.26 8.17
CA GLY A 43 -2.14 -10.85 9.25
C GLY A 43 -3.03 -9.65 8.88
N PRO A 44 -4.22 -9.47 9.49
CA PRO A 44 -5.12 -8.35 9.18
C PRO A 44 -4.50 -6.96 9.31
N MET A 45 -3.63 -6.77 10.32
CA MET A 45 -2.96 -5.48 10.53
C MET A 45 -2.01 -5.07 9.40
N ALA A 46 -1.63 -5.99 8.52
CA ALA A 46 -0.83 -5.67 7.33
C ALA A 46 -1.60 -4.85 6.29
N SER A 47 -2.88 -4.52 6.52
CA SER A 47 -3.69 -3.68 5.65
C SER A 47 -4.16 -2.38 6.30
N VAL A 48 -3.71 -2.10 7.54
CA VAL A 48 -4.28 -1.00 8.35
C VAL A 48 -4.01 0.38 7.74
N ALA A 49 -2.84 0.57 7.14
CA ALA A 49 -2.44 1.87 6.64
C ALA A 49 -3.22 2.21 5.36
N GLY A 50 -3.28 1.26 4.42
CA GLY A 50 -4.11 1.33 3.22
C GLY A 50 -5.60 1.44 3.54
N ALA A 51 -6.08 0.71 4.54
CA ALA A 51 -7.47 0.79 5.01
C ALA A 51 -7.84 2.21 5.44
N ILE A 52 -7.01 2.83 6.28
CA ILE A 52 -7.23 4.21 6.76
C ILE A 52 -7.18 5.19 5.59
N ALA A 53 -6.23 5.04 4.66
CA ALA A 53 -6.11 5.91 3.50
C ALA A 53 -7.37 5.86 2.62
N GLN A 54 -7.81 4.67 2.23
CA GLN A 54 -9.01 4.48 1.42
C GLN A 54 -10.27 4.96 2.13
N MET A 55 -10.50 4.57 3.38
CA MET A 55 -11.73 4.94 4.09
C MET A 55 -11.82 6.45 4.33
N SER A 56 -10.69 7.12 4.57
CA SER A 56 -10.65 8.57 4.73
C SER A 56 -10.96 9.29 3.42
N ALA A 57 -10.42 8.81 2.30
CA ALA A 57 -10.72 9.35 0.98
C ALA A 57 -12.20 9.13 0.61
N GLU A 58 -12.71 7.90 0.79
CA GLU A 58 -14.12 7.58 0.56
C GLU A 58 -15.05 8.46 1.40
N ALA A 59 -14.70 8.71 2.67
CA ALA A 59 -15.47 9.62 3.54
C ALA A 59 -15.48 11.05 3.00
N ALA A 60 -14.34 11.60 2.59
CA ALA A 60 -14.26 12.95 2.02
C ALA A 60 -15.07 13.11 0.72
N ILE A 61 -15.03 12.09 -0.16
CA ILE A 61 -15.83 12.06 -1.39
C ILE A 61 -17.33 11.98 -1.06
N ASN A 62 -17.72 11.16 -0.08
CA ASN A 62 -19.12 11.04 0.34
C ASN A 62 -19.68 12.33 0.97
N GLU A 63 -18.83 13.16 1.58
CA GLU A 63 -19.17 14.50 2.07
C GLU A 63 -19.22 15.57 0.96
N GLY A 64 -18.99 15.19 -0.30
CA GLY A 64 -19.16 16.05 -1.47
C GLY A 64 -17.86 16.62 -2.05
N THR A 65 -16.69 16.15 -1.59
CA THR A 65 -15.42 16.53 -2.21
C THR A 65 -15.29 15.88 -3.59
N GLU A 66 -14.73 16.61 -4.56
CA GLU A 66 -14.59 16.14 -5.94
C GLU A 66 -13.30 15.34 -6.20
N GLU A 67 -12.28 15.51 -5.36
CA GLU A 67 -10.97 14.85 -5.41
C GLU A 67 -10.50 14.55 -3.99
N ALA A 68 -9.86 13.40 -3.78
CA ALA A 68 -9.29 13.03 -2.50
C ALA A 68 -8.00 12.23 -2.72
N ILE A 69 -6.90 12.72 -2.15
CA ILE A 69 -5.61 12.03 -2.12
C ILE A 69 -5.24 11.90 -0.65
N VAL A 70 -5.20 10.67 -0.15
CA VAL A 70 -4.86 10.40 1.25
C VAL A 70 -3.61 9.53 1.28
N GLU A 71 -2.57 10.05 1.93
CA GLU A 71 -1.33 9.34 2.24
C GLU A 71 -1.34 8.94 3.72
N ASN A 72 -1.03 7.68 4.00
CA ASN A 72 -0.78 7.18 5.34
C ASN A 72 0.53 6.38 5.35
N GLY A 73 1.66 7.09 5.43
CA GLY A 73 2.98 6.47 5.36
C GLY A 73 3.34 6.07 3.93
N GLY A 74 3.53 4.76 3.68
CA GLY A 74 3.83 4.24 2.34
C GLY A 74 2.60 4.01 1.46
N ASP A 75 1.41 4.25 2.00
CA ASP A 75 0.15 3.81 1.43
C ASP A 75 -0.72 4.99 1.03
N ILE A 76 -1.09 5.03 -0.25
CA ILE A 76 -1.78 6.17 -0.85
C ILE A 76 -3.05 5.66 -1.54
N PHE A 77 -4.17 6.33 -1.29
CA PHE A 77 -5.40 6.18 -2.05
C PHE A 77 -5.73 7.47 -2.78
N ILE A 78 -6.06 7.37 -4.07
CA ILE A 78 -6.18 8.50 -4.99
C ILE A 78 -7.53 8.41 -5.69
N PHE A 79 -8.32 9.47 -5.56
CA PHE A 79 -9.43 9.83 -6.43
C PHE A 79 -9.13 11.22 -6.99
N ALA A 80 -8.86 11.33 -8.29
CA ALA A 80 -8.38 12.58 -8.89
C ALA A 80 -9.07 12.88 -10.22
N LYS A 81 -9.24 14.17 -10.52
CA LYS A 81 -9.74 14.73 -11.77
C LYS A 81 -8.62 15.28 -12.64
N GLU A 82 -7.45 15.55 -12.06
CA GLU A 82 -6.23 15.92 -12.78
C GLU A 82 -5.11 14.89 -12.59
N PRO A 83 -4.11 14.82 -13.50
CA PRO A 83 -3.00 13.89 -13.36
C PRO A 83 -2.20 14.11 -12.07
N VAL A 84 -1.88 13.01 -11.37
CA VAL A 84 -1.11 13.01 -10.11
C VAL A 84 0.26 12.35 -10.35
N GLU A 85 1.31 12.91 -9.76
CA GLU A 85 2.67 12.34 -9.80
C GLU A 85 3.09 11.91 -8.39
N ILE A 86 3.35 10.62 -8.21
CA ILE A 86 3.76 10.02 -6.94
C ILE A 86 5.21 9.59 -7.02
N GLY A 87 6.08 10.26 -6.26
CA GLY A 87 7.50 9.92 -6.18
C GLY A 87 7.73 8.54 -5.55
N ILE A 88 8.65 7.76 -6.12
CA ILE A 88 9.07 6.47 -5.56
C ILE A 88 10.43 6.66 -4.88
N TYR A 89 10.47 6.37 -3.58
CA TYR A 89 11.68 6.47 -2.77
C TYR A 89 12.11 5.09 -2.30
N SER A 90 13.29 4.63 -2.71
CA SER A 90 13.90 3.37 -2.27
C SER A 90 15.27 3.60 -1.67
N ASN A 91 15.66 2.75 -0.71
CA ASN A 91 16.98 2.83 -0.07
C ASN A 91 18.14 2.33 -0.98
N SER A 92 17.81 1.72 -2.12
CA SER A 92 18.73 1.12 -3.09
C SER A 92 19.30 2.15 -4.09
N THR A 93 20.63 2.31 -4.11
CA THR A 93 21.39 3.00 -5.17
C THR A 93 21.55 2.10 -6.41
N PRO A 94 21.54 2.61 -7.66
CA PRO A 94 21.78 4.01 -8.08
C PRO A 94 20.53 4.78 -8.55
N LEU A 95 19.33 4.22 -8.46
CA LEU A 95 18.08 4.88 -8.84
C LEU A 95 17.55 5.88 -7.80
N LYS A 96 18.42 6.30 -6.86
CA LYS A 96 18.11 7.31 -5.85
C LYS A 96 17.47 8.52 -6.53
N ASP A 97 16.21 8.72 -6.21
CA ASP A 97 15.52 10.01 -6.21
C ASP A 97 14.97 10.56 -7.53
N ASN A 98 14.83 9.75 -8.60
CA ASN A 98 14.36 10.24 -9.90
C ASN A 98 13.22 9.46 -10.55
N LEU A 99 12.43 8.67 -9.82
CA LEU A 99 11.27 7.98 -10.39
C LEU A 99 9.97 8.47 -9.76
N ALA A 100 8.95 8.62 -10.60
CA ALA A 100 7.58 8.85 -10.15
C ALA A 100 6.59 8.03 -11.00
N LEU A 101 5.48 7.65 -10.39
CA LEU A 101 4.31 7.13 -11.07
C LEU A 101 3.44 8.32 -11.46
N ARG A 102 3.10 8.42 -12.74
CA ARG A 102 2.11 9.36 -13.24
C ARG A 102 0.79 8.64 -13.38
N ILE A 103 -0.19 9.04 -12.58
CA ILE A 103 -1.55 8.53 -12.53
C ILE A 103 -2.45 9.49 -13.28
N MET A 104 -3.19 8.98 -14.25
CA MET A 104 -4.21 9.72 -14.98
C MET A 104 -5.57 9.61 -14.28
N PRO A 105 -6.47 10.60 -14.42
CA PRO A 105 -7.78 10.59 -13.78
C PRO A 105 -8.62 9.33 -14.05
N ASP A 106 -8.54 8.79 -15.26
CA ASP A 106 -9.25 7.57 -15.70
C ASP A 106 -8.68 6.27 -15.10
N GLU A 107 -7.54 6.33 -14.42
CA GLU A 107 -6.98 5.23 -13.63
C GLU A 107 -7.52 5.24 -12.19
N THR A 108 -8.20 6.31 -11.76
CA THR A 108 -8.71 6.47 -10.39
C THR A 108 -10.16 5.98 -10.25
N PRO A 109 -10.60 5.49 -9.06
CA PRO A 109 -9.83 5.36 -7.83
C PRO A 109 -8.73 4.29 -7.92
N ILE A 110 -7.58 4.59 -7.36
CA ILE A 110 -6.39 3.73 -7.34
C ILE A 110 -5.70 3.81 -5.99
N SER A 111 -5.09 2.69 -5.59
CA SER A 111 -4.22 2.60 -4.43
C SER A 111 -2.81 2.23 -4.86
N ILE A 112 -1.84 2.86 -4.22
CA ILE A 112 -0.42 2.61 -4.36
C ILE A 112 0.11 2.40 -2.95
N CYS A 113 0.39 1.15 -2.61
CA CYS A 113 0.79 0.75 -1.27
C CYS A 113 2.20 0.20 -1.28
N ALA A 114 2.96 0.49 -0.23
CA ALA A 114 4.38 0.19 -0.20
C ALA A 114 4.81 -0.40 1.14
N SER A 115 5.55 -1.50 1.06
CA SER A 115 6.15 -2.15 2.22
C SER A 115 7.66 -2.29 2.03
N SER A 116 8.40 -2.24 3.13
CA SER A 116 9.85 -2.43 3.12
C SER A 116 10.28 -3.27 4.32
N GLY A 117 11.38 -3.99 4.15
CA GLY A 117 12.08 -4.70 5.22
C GLY A 117 13.00 -3.81 6.07
N LYS A 118 13.30 -2.59 5.59
CA LYS A 118 14.42 -1.76 6.08
C LYS A 118 14.03 -0.35 6.55
N MET A 119 12.77 0.08 6.40
CA MET A 119 12.34 1.45 6.71
C MET A 119 11.44 1.51 7.95
N GLY A 120 11.97 2.04 9.06
CA GLY A 120 11.20 2.39 10.28
C GLY A 120 11.25 1.39 11.44
N ARG A 121 11.02 1.88 12.67
CA ARG A 121 11.14 1.17 13.98
C ARG A 121 10.09 0.06 14.23
N SER A 122 9.22 -0.21 13.27
CA SER A 122 8.15 -1.20 13.40
C SER A 122 8.55 -2.45 12.61
N PHE A 123 8.61 -3.58 13.31
CA PHE A 123 9.11 -4.86 12.82
C PHE A 123 8.43 -5.32 11.53
N SER A 124 9.05 -5.06 10.37
CA SER A 124 9.03 -6.00 9.26
C SER A 124 10.29 -6.86 9.35
N LYS A 125 10.13 -8.18 9.24
CA LYS A 125 11.26 -9.14 9.30
C LYS A 125 12.00 -9.26 7.94
N GLY A 126 11.66 -8.42 6.97
CA GLY A 126 12.09 -8.53 5.58
C GLY A 126 13.47 -7.93 5.31
N LYS A 127 14.09 -8.31 4.20
CA LYS A 127 15.28 -7.62 3.66
C LYS A 127 14.97 -6.79 2.41
N CYS A 128 13.71 -6.83 1.94
CA CYS A 128 13.21 -6.10 0.80
C CYS A 128 13.50 -4.60 0.94
N ASP A 129 14.12 -3.98 -0.07
CA ASP A 129 14.35 -2.53 -0.05
C ASP A 129 13.02 -1.78 -0.22
N LEU A 130 12.18 -2.20 -1.16
CA LEU A 130 10.82 -1.68 -1.37
C LEU A 130 10.00 -2.65 -2.23
N ALA A 131 8.76 -2.95 -1.81
CA ALA A 131 7.75 -3.57 -2.65
C ALA A 131 6.55 -2.62 -2.73
N LEU A 132 6.20 -2.20 -3.95
CA LEU A 132 5.08 -1.32 -4.26
C LEU A 132 4.01 -2.12 -5.01
N VAL A 133 2.78 -2.08 -4.54
CA VAL A 133 1.64 -2.76 -5.14
C VAL A 133 0.57 -1.75 -5.53
N VAL A 134 -0.02 -1.97 -6.70
CA VAL A 134 -1.10 -1.17 -7.26
C VAL A 134 -2.36 -2.01 -7.32
N ALA A 135 -3.45 -1.51 -6.73
CA ALA A 135 -4.78 -2.10 -6.83
C ALA A 135 -5.86 -1.00 -6.75
N GLN A 136 -7.12 -1.32 -7.06
CA GLN A 136 -8.22 -0.40 -6.75
C GLN A 136 -8.60 -0.43 -5.25
N ASN A 137 -8.31 -1.54 -4.56
CA ASN A 137 -8.61 -1.74 -3.14
C ASN A 137 -7.33 -1.62 -2.30
N ALA A 138 -7.22 -0.57 -1.48
CA ALA A 138 -6.04 -0.32 -0.65
C ALA A 138 -5.85 -1.34 0.47
N PHE A 139 -6.94 -1.96 0.95
CA PHE A 139 -6.83 -3.05 1.92
C PHE A 139 -6.02 -4.21 1.32
N ILE A 140 -6.29 -4.53 0.04
CA ILE A 140 -5.58 -5.57 -0.70
C ILE A 140 -4.17 -5.12 -1.05
N ALA A 141 -3.99 -3.89 -1.56
CA ALA A 141 -2.68 -3.41 -1.97
C ALA A 141 -1.67 -3.38 -0.82
N ASP A 142 -2.06 -2.90 0.37
CA ASP A 142 -1.19 -2.83 1.55
C ASP A 142 -0.80 -4.24 2.05
N ALA A 143 -1.80 -5.12 2.22
CA ALA A 143 -1.53 -6.51 2.61
C ALA A 143 -0.66 -7.25 1.57
N ALA A 144 -0.90 -7.01 0.28
CA ALA A 144 -0.13 -7.59 -0.82
C ALA A 144 1.30 -7.03 -0.89
N ALA A 145 1.51 -5.75 -0.58
CA ALA A 145 2.84 -5.15 -0.47
C ALA A 145 3.64 -5.80 0.66
N THR A 146 2.99 -6.02 1.82
CA THR A 146 3.59 -6.75 2.94
C THR A 146 3.91 -8.21 2.58
N PHE A 147 3.00 -8.90 1.88
CA PHE A 147 3.23 -10.24 1.35
C PHE A 147 4.44 -10.28 0.41
N ALA A 148 4.49 -9.39 -0.58
CA ALA A 148 5.58 -9.30 -1.55
C ALA A 148 6.92 -9.04 -0.85
N ALA A 149 6.97 -8.07 0.07
CA ALA A 149 8.18 -7.75 0.83
C ALA A 149 8.68 -8.93 1.68
N ASN A 150 7.78 -9.77 2.21
CA ASN A 150 8.14 -10.97 2.96
C ASN A 150 8.75 -12.08 2.09
N LEU A 151 8.43 -12.12 0.79
CA LEU A 151 9.01 -13.07 -0.17
C LEU A 151 10.42 -12.70 -0.59
N VAL A 152 10.82 -11.43 -0.47
CA VAL A 152 12.09 -10.91 -1.01
C VAL A 152 13.16 -10.83 0.07
N LYS A 153 14.20 -11.64 -0.08
CA LYS A 153 15.40 -11.61 0.78
C LYS A 153 16.65 -11.15 0.01
N THR A 154 16.73 -11.49 -1.27
CA THR A 154 17.79 -11.11 -2.20
C THR A 154 17.22 -10.82 -3.59
N ALA A 155 18.03 -10.28 -4.51
CA ALA A 155 17.59 -9.97 -5.87
C ALA A 155 17.08 -11.19 -6.66
N GLU A 156 17.53 -12.41 -6.34
CA GLU A 156 17.08 -13.64 -6.98
C GLU A 156 15.60 -13.96 -6.69
N ASP A 157 15.05 -13.44 -5.59
CA ASP A 157 13.66 -13.68 -5.18
C ASP A 157 12.65 -12.81 -5.96
N ILE A 158 13.11 -11.77 -6.65
CA ILE A 158 12.25 -10.77 -7.32
C ILE A 158 11.22 -11.43 -8.24
N ASN A 159 11.66 -12.32 -9.13
CA ASN A 159 10.75 -12.95 -10.11
C ASN A 159 9.68 -13.81 -9.44
N HIS A 160 10.05 -14.53 -8.38
CA HIS A 160 9.11 -15.31 -7.60
C HIS A 160 8.08 -14.41 -6.91
N ALA A 161 8.54 -13.34 -6.25
CA ALA A 161 7.66 -12.39 -5.56
C ALA A 161 6.68 -11.68 -6.51
N LEU A 162 7.15 -11.27 -7.70
CA LEU A 162 6.28 -10.69 -8.73
C LEU A 162 5.18 -11.67 -9.16
N SER A 163 5.56 -12.92 -9.43
CA SER A 163 4.65 -13.97 -9.88
C SER A 163 3.60 -14.32 -8.82
N GLU A 164 4.00 -14.54 -7.57
CA GLU A 164 3.05 -14.88 -6.51
C GLU A 164 2.14 -13.71 -6.16
N THR A 165 2.64 -12.47 -6.17
CA THR A 165 1.81 -11.31 -5.82
C THR A 165 0.74 -11.04 -6.87
N LEU A 166 1.03 -11.22 -8.16
CA LEU A 166 0.03 -11.07 -9.22
C LEU A 166 -1.06 -12.14 -9.24
N LYS A 167 -0.92 -13.23 -8.47
CA LYS A 167 -2.00 -14.21 -8.29
C LYS A 167 -3.04 -13.76 -7.27
N ILE A 168 -2.72 -12.77 -6.44
CA ILE A 168 -3.65 -12.22 -5.46
C ILE A 168 -4.76 -11.48 -6.21
N ARG A 169 -6.01 -11.79 -5.85
CA ARG A 169 -7.20 -11.17 -6.44
C ARG A 169 -7.11 -9.64 -6.32
N ASP A 170 -7.50 -8.93 -7.37
CA ASP A 170 -7.61 -7.47 -7.42
C ASP A 170 -6.27 -6.70 -7.41
N VAL A 171 -5.12 -7.39 -7.38
CA VAL A 171 -3.82 -6.75 -7.62
C VAL A 171 -3.66 -6.47 -9.12
N SER A 172 -3.48 -5.19 -9.46
CA SER A 172 -3.27 -4.74 -10.84
C SER A 172 -1.82 -4.83 -11.27
N GLY A 173 -0.89 -4.44 -10.41
CA GLY A 173 0.53 -4.38 -10.72
C GLY A 173 1.42 -4.34 -9.50
N ILE A 174 2.69 -4.66 -9.70
CA ILE A 174 3.71 -4.68 -8.64
C ILE A 174 5.06 -4.21 -9.19
N MET A 175 5.79 -3.48 -8.34
CA MET A 175 7.18 -3.09 -8.55
C MET A 175 8.00 -3.44 -7.30
N ILE A 176 9.16 -4.06 -7.47
CA ILE A 176 10.06 -4.47 -6.39
C ILE A 176 11.44 -3.89 -6.64
N PHE A 177 12.01 -3.28 -5.60
CA PHE A 177 13.40 -2.85 -5.53
C PHE A 177 14.13 -3.76 -4.55
N GLN A 178 15.25 -4.32 -4.98
CA GLN A 178 16.11 -5.13 -4.12
C GLN A 178 17.54 -5.16 -4.65
N ASP A 179 18.51 -4.81 -3.81
CA ASP A 179 19.95 -4.89 -4.09
C ASP A 179 20.35 -4.18 -5.41
N GLY A 180 19.70 -3.04 -5.67
CA GLY A 180 19.90 -2.22 -6.87
C GLY A 180 19.21 -2.75 -8.15
N MET A 181 18.50 -3.86 -8.05
CA MET A 181 17.67 -4.43 -9.13
C MET A 181 16.23 -3.97 -8.99
N VAL A 182 15.54 -3.83 -10.12
CA VAL A 182 14.11 -3.49 -10.19
C VAL A 182 13.37 -4.54 -10.99
N GLY A 183 12.32 -5.09 -10.40
CA GLY A 183 11.36 -5.96 -11.08
C GLY A 183 10.00 -5.28 -11.16
N MET A 184 9.29 -5.47 -12.28
CA MET A 184 7.95 -4.94 -12.49
C MET A 184 7.09 -5.98 -13.20
N ALA A 185 5.82 -6.08 -12.81
CA ALA A 185 4.86 -6.94 -13.49
C ALA A 185 3.43 -6.41 -13.35
N GLY A 186 2.56 -6.79 -14.29
CA GLY A 186 1.16 -6.36 -14.34
C GLY A 186 0.98 -4.96 -14.92
N ARG A 187 -0.13 -4.31 -14.54
CA ARG A 187 -0.49 -2.96 -14.95
C ARG A 187 -0.08 -1.96 -13.87
N LEU A 188 0.94 -1.17 -14.18
CA LEU A 188 1.40 -0.05 -13.37
C LEU A 188 1.06 1.26 -14.09
N PRO A 189 0.84 2.37 -13.35
CA PRO A 189 0.81 3.70 -13.94
C PRO A 189 2.11 4.02 -14.68
N SER A 190 2.09 5.06 -15.50
CA SER A 190 3.25 5.43 -16.32
C SER A 190 4.44 5.82 -15.44
N LEU A 191 5.58 5.17 -15.64
CA LEU A 191 6.82 5.52 -14.95
C LEU A 191 7.52 6.69 -15.65
N ILE A 192 7.71 7.79 -14.92
CA ILE A 192 8.36 9.01 -15.41
C ILE A 192 9.61 9.32 -14.59
N LYS A 193 10.47 10.19 -15.13
CA LYS A 193 11.51 10.81 -14.32
C LYS A 193 10.87 11.79 -13.34
N ASN A 194 11.30 11.74 -12.08
CA ASN A 194 10.94 12.76 -11.11
C ASN A 194 11.76 14.03 -11.39
N GLU A 195 11.26 14.90 -12.26
CA GLU A 195 11.91 16.17 -12.61
C GLU A 195 11.80 17.22 -11.49
N LYS A 196 10.95 16.96 -10.50
CA LYS A 196 10.74 17.79 -9.31
C LYS A 196 11.58 17.22 -8.16
N GLY A 197 12.88 17.49 -8.17
CA GLY A 197 13.65 17.40 -6.92
C GLY A 197 12.94 18.26 -5.86
N LEU A 198 12.34 17.61 -4.86
CA LEU A 198 11.55 18.15 -3.75
C LEU A 198 11.12 19.63 -3.91
N LYS A 199 9.94 19.86 -4.48
CA LYS A 199 9.10 21.00 -4.09
C LYS A 199 7.97 20.47 -3.22
N THR A 200 8.19 20.51 -1.92
CA THR A 200 7.17 20.28 -0.89
C THR A 200 6.14 21.41 -0.97
N GLU A 201 5.18 21.30 -1.88
CA GLU A 201 3.94 22.09 -1.87
C GLU A 201 2.76 21.17 -2.23
N LEU A 202 2.32 20.40 -1.25
CA LEU A 202 0.93 19.93 -1.14
C LEU A 202 0.52 20.11 0.32
N ILE A 203 -0.16 21.22 0.58
CA ILE A 203 -0.89 21.48 1.82
C ILE A 203 -2.23 20.74 1.70
N THR A 204 -2.53 19.83 2.62
CA THR A 204 -3.91 19.52 3.01
C THR A 204 -4.02 19.29 4.53
N GLY A 205 -4.85 20.13 5.17
CA GLY A 205 -5.54 19.94 6.45
C GLY A 205 -4.78 19.45 7.69
N LEU A 206 -4.34 20.39 8.54
CA LEU A 206 -4.25 20.14 9.99
C LEU A 206 -5.65 19.89 10.53
N ILE A 207 -5.91 18.72 11.10
CA ILE A 207 -7.04 18.51 11.99
C ILE A 207 -6.67 19.17 13.32
N SER A 208 -7.36 20.26 13.66
CA SER A 208 -7.43 20.83 15.01
C SER A 208 -8.54 20.17 15.81
#